data_AF-Q55FV4-F1
#
_entry.id   AF-Q55FV4-F1
#
_cell.length_a   1.000
_cell.length_b   1.000
_cell.length_c   1.000
_cell.angle_alpha   90.00
_cell.angle_beta   90.00
_cell.angle_gamma   90.00
#
_symmetry.space_group_name_H-M   'P 1'
#
loop_
_entity.id
_entity.type
_entity.pdbx_description
1 polymer ?
#
loop_
_entity_poly.entity_id
_entity_poly.type
_entity_poly.pdbx_seq_one_letter_code
_entity_poly.pdbx_strand_id
1 'polypeptide(L)'
;MNSYIYKEEDWEIVETLKSNVFKVNNKNNIVLNGNSFKTCILKIIINKDKNVWKEGQVLEKLKNIDSIVKCYGWCCNKHTTYIFIEYINGYTLEEYVLKNHPIPEKELSEIIEDLIKSLASIHEIGVIHRDLKLENVMFDKESNKWKLIDFGLSFSFSPSNDGSKCYTQCGSIGYIPPEIKLGGQCGRKSDIWIFGCLVIKMLGGELEETEIQIDGASFNNNNNKPNIWIPKIPPHASKFLQNFIQKCFFEEEVLRFDSITLIDHPFLSLFKSKGNMLYLIQRGHKRWMDITQKKKGIKIEGKTFTFEDNDNKEPFGPGIVPDGTVELIFKKTFNQRLIPGSIPSTVQILDFGVDGDSFFNQEMDDDLFLDCDLKSLTLGNAFTHTLPYFGSLCYLSLGRNRNALQNLPPTLETLKYYGEVQTDLNIKSIPHVKNLLIPFNNHSIIIDTIPPTVKYLAWGKLKDLEAIETLKNLPPSVNDLTFSCPPDVFDKIQRKHIPDSISIIIINQHVIELKNSDNSETYLKDNIVC
;
A
#
# COMPACT_ATOMS: atom_id res chain seq x y z
N MET A 1 -33.35 13.88 -6.95
CA MET A 1 -33.87 13.82 -5.56
C MET A 1 -35.08 12.91 -5.55
N ASN A 2 -35.11 11.90 -4.67
CA ASN A 2 -36.31 11.08 -4.47
C ASN A 2 -37.51 11.95 -4.11
N SER A 3 -38.68 11.62 -4.66
CA SER A 3 -39.96 12.23 -4.28
C SER A 3 -40.51 11.68 -2.96
N TYR A 4 -39.97 10.56 -2.48
CA TYR A 4 -40.45 9.91 -1.26
C TYR A 4 -40.01 10.68 -0.01
N ILE A 5 -41.00 11.09 0.78
CA ILE A 5 -40.83 11.64 2.13
C ILE A 5 -41.14 10.51 3.11
N TYR A 6 -40.26 10.28 4.07
CA TYR A 6 -40.48 9.27 5.11
C TYR A 6 -41.79 9.52 5.86
N LYS A 7 -42.61 8.47 5.98
CA LYS A 7 -43.76 8.42 6.89
C LYS A 7 -43.69 7.15 7.71
N GLU A 8 -43.86 7.25 9.02
CA GLU A 8 -43.75 6.09 9.91
C GLU A 8 -44.82 5.02 9.62
N GLU A 9 -46.03 5.43 9.21
CA GLU A 9 -47.15 4.54 8.85
C GLU A 9 -46.84 3.55 7.71
N ASP A 10 -45.88 3.89 6.86
CA ASP A 10 -45.48 3.08 5.71
C ASP A 10 -44.64 1.85 6.10
N TRP A 11 -44.10 1.83 7.33
CA TRP A 11 -43.11 0.86 7.77
C TRP A 11 -43.58 0.10 9.01
N GLU A 12 -43.23 -1.17 9.08
CA GLU A 12 -43.37 -2.00 10.29
C GLU A 12 -41.99 -2.22 10.89
N ILE A 13 -41.73 -1.80 12.12
CA ILE A 13 -40.50 -2.20 12.80
C ILE A 13 -40.65 -3.68 13.21
N VAL A 14 -39.83 -4.53 12.60
CA VAL A 14 -39.76 -5.97 12.91
C VAL A 14 -38.84 -6.20 14.10
N GLU A 15 -37.69 -5.53 14.10
CA GLU A 15 -36.63 -5.73 15.07
C GLU A 15 -35.75 -4.48 15.17
N THR A 16 -35.29 -4.15 16.38
CA THR A 16 -34.25 -3.14 16.58
C THR A 16 -32.90 -3.84 16.64
N LEU A 17 -32.02 -3.57 15.67
CA LEU A 17 -30.71 -4.24 15.56
C LEU A 17 -29.65 -3.51 16.38
N LYS A 18 -29.63 -2.18 16.30
CA LYS A 18 -28.80 -1.29 17.13
C LYS A 18 -29.49 0.07 17.25
N SER A 19 -28.93 0.97 18.05
CA SER A 19 -29.48 2.33 18.18
C SER A 19 -29.70 2.97 16.81
N ASN A 20 -30.93 3.40 16.56
CA ASN A 20 -31.36 4.02 15.30
C ASN A 20 -31.20 3.16 14.03
N VAL A 21 -31.09 1.84 14.15
CA VAL A 21 -31.05 0.90 13.02
C VAL A 21 -32.05 -0.21 13.24
N PHE A 22 -33.01 -0.29 12.32
CA PHE A 22 -34.19 -1.12 12.46
C PHE A 22 -34.33 -2.02 11.23
N LYS A 23 -34.69 -3.28 11.44
CA LYS A 23 -35.24 -4.12 10.38
C LYS A 23 -36.70 -3.76 10.22
N VAL A 24 -37.10 -3.40 9.00
CA VAL A 24 -38.46 -2.94 8.73
C VAL A 24 -39.11 -3.67 7.55
N ASN A 25 -40.43 -3.89 7.62
CA ASN A 25 -41.24 -4.31 6.49
C ASN A 25 -41.86 -3.10 5.78
N ASN A 26 -41.91 -3.16 4.45
CA ASN A 26 -42.51 -2.18 3.57
C ASN A 26 -44.01 -2.49 3.39
N LYS A 27 -44.88 -1.89 4.22
CA LYS A 27 -46.32 -2.22 4.25
C LYS A 27 -47.06 -1.82 2.97
N ASN A 28 -46.62 -0.71 2.37
CA ASN A 28 -47.31 -0.05 1.27
C ASN A 28 -46.64 -0.29 -0.09
N ASN A 29 -45.73 -1.27 -0.21
CA ASN A 29 -44.98 -1.58 -1.43
C ASN A 29 -44.31 -0.34 -2.06
N ILE A 30 -43.73 0.52 -1.23
CA ILE A 30 -43.03 1.73 -1.67
C ILE A 30 -41.84 1.34 -2.54
N VAL A 31 -41.67 2.06 -3.64
CA VAL A 31 -40.53 1.91 -4.54
C VAL A 31 -39.57 3.07 -4.28
N LEU A 32 -38.31 2.76 -3.92
CA LEU A 32 -37.26 3.76 -3.69
C LEU A 32 -36.20 3.64 -4.78
N ASN A 33 -35.88 4.74 -5.49
CA ASN A 33 -34.93 4.74 -6.62
C ASN A 33 -35.12 3.57 -7.62
N GLY A 34 -36.37 3.14 -7.87
CA GLY A 34 -36.69 2.01 -8.74
C GLY A 34 -36.54 0.61 -8.09
N ASN A 35 -36.15 0.53 -6.83
CA ASN A 35 -36.09 -0.73 -6.07
C ASN A 35 -37.41 -1.00 -5.35
N SER A 36 -37.97 -2.19 -5.54
CA SER A 36 -39.08 -2.73 -4.75
C SER A 36 -38.55 -3.84 -3.83
N PHE A 37 -39.02 -3.86 -2.59
CA PHE A 37 -38.56 -4.78 -1.55
C PHE A 37 -39.62 -4.93 -0.48
N LYS A 38 -39.72 -6.13 0.09
CA LYS A 38 -40.64 -6.43 1.20
C LYS A 38 -40.08 -6.07 2.57
N THR A 39 -38.78 -6.29 2.76
CA THR A 39 -38.06 -6.08 4.02
C THR A 39 -36.73 -5.40 3.72
N CYS A 40 -36.32 -4.46 4.56
CA CYS A 40 -35.05 -3.75 4.44
C CYS A 40 -34.54 -3.32 5.83
N ILE A 41 -33.37 -2.70 5.86
CA ILE A 41 -32.87 -1.99 7.03
C ILE A 41 -33.12 -0.49 6.87
N LEU A 42 -33.73 0.10 7.90
CA LEU A 42 -33.89 1.54 8.08
C LEU A 42 -32.84 2.05 9.06
N LYS A 43 -31.89 2.85 8.58
CA LYS A 43 -30.92 3.60 9.39
C LYS A 43 -31.40 5.05 9.53
N ILE A 44 -31.56 5.51 10.77
CA ILE A 44 -32.00 6.86 11.11
C ILE A 44 -30.81 7.64 11.66
N ILE A 45 -30.48 8.77 11.06
CA ILE A 45 -29.36 9.62 11.47
C ILE A 45 -29.93 10.95 11.93
N ILE A 46 -29.67 11.33 13.19
CA ILE A 46 -30.08 12.62 13.75
C ILE A 46 -29.08 13.69 13.32
N ASN A 47 -29.58 14.72 12.67
CA ASN A 47 -28.78 15.73 12.01
C ASN A 47 -28.30 16.79 13.01
N LYS A 48 -27.01 16.76 13.38
CA LYS A 48 -26.38 17.77 14.24
C LYS A 48 -25.68 18.91 13.47
N ASP A 49 -25.20 18.66 12.25
CA ASP A 49 -24.39 19.60 11.44
C ASP A 49 -24.93 19.79 10.00
N LYS A 50 -24.21 20.48 9.09
CA LYS A 50 -24.66 20.76 7.71
C LYS A 50 -24.36 19.66 6.66
N ASN A 51 -23.57 18.64 6.97
CA ASN A 51 -23.06 17.66 5.99
C ASN A 51 -23.79 16.29 6.02
N VAL A 52 -25.12 16.30 6.20
CA VAL A 52 -25.82 15.18 6.85
C VAL A 52 -26.39 14.09 5.95
N TRP A 53 -26.42 14.34 4.65
CA TRP A 53 -26.81 13.34 3.65
C TRP A 53 -25.62 12.58 3.06
N LYS A 54 -24.42 12.79 3.61
CA LYS A 54 -23.16 12.29 3.03
C LYS A 54 -23.18 10.78 2.84
N GLU A 55 -23.64 10.01 3.83
CA GLU A 55 -23.69 8.56 3.73
C GLU A 55 -24.66 8.09 2.63
N GLY A 56 -25.87 8.66 2.56
CA GLY A 56 -26.84 8.33 1.50
C GLY A 56 -26.31 8.61 0.09
N GLN A 57 -25.64 9.76 -0.11
CA GLN A 57 -24.99 10.11 -1.37
C GLN A 57 -23.83 9.19 -1.75
N VAL A 58 -23.00 8.80 -0.77
CA VAL A 58 -21.92 7.85 -0.99
C VAL A 58 -22.51 6.51 -1.40
N LEU A 59 -23.43 5.96 -0.62
CA LEU A 59 -24.07 4.68 -0.93
C LEU A 59 -24.76 4.65 -2.30
N GLU A 60 -25.38 5.76 -2.71
CA GLU A 60 -25.95 5.90 -4.06
C GLU A 60 -24.89 5.81 -5.16
N LYS A 61 -23.68 6.36 -4.93
CA LYS A 61 -22.52 6.24 -5.81
C LYS A 61 -21.97 4.81 -5.85
N LEU A 62 -22.11 4.05 -4.76
CA LEU A 62 -21.61 2.67 -4.62
C LEU A 62 -22.59 1.59 -5.14
N LYS A 63 -23.80 1.97 -5.60
CA LYS A 63 -24.92 1.05 -5.89
C LYS A 63 -24.65 -0.11 -6.87
N ASN A 64 -23.60 -0.01 -7.69
CA ASN A 64 -23.22 -1.00 -8.70
C ASN A 64 -22.04 -1.88 -8.26
N ILE A 65 -21.60 -1.79 -7.00
CA ILE A 65 -20.52 -2.61 -6.46
C ILE A 65 -21.15 -3.70 -5.59
N ASP A 66 -21.17 -4.93 -6.10
CA ASP A 66 -21.87 -6.07 -5.47
C ASP A 66 -21.37 -6.43 -4.08
N SER A 67 -20.13 -6.08 -3.75
CA SER A 67 -19.52 -6.33 -2.44
C SER A 67 -19.79 -5.23 -1.41
N ILE A 68 -20.67 -4.27 -1.74
CA ILE A 68 -21.15 -3.21 -0.85
C ILE A 68 -22.64 -3.43 -0.59
N VAL A 69 -23.10 -3.08 0.62
CA VAL A 69 -24.52 -3.09 0.96
C VAL A 69 -25.32 -2.26 -0.05
N LYS A 70 -26.33 -2.89 -0.66
CA LYS A 70 -27.19 -2.22 -1.63
C LYS A 70 -28.05 -1.15 -0.96
N CYS A 71 -27.97 0.08 -1.47
CA CYS A 71 -28.86 1.17 -1.07
C CYS A 71 -30.11 1.20 -1.96
N TYR A 72 -31.27 0.94 -1.35
CA TYR A 72 -32.55 1.06 -2.03
C TYR A 72 -32.93 2.53 -2.20
N GLY A 73 -32.59 3.37 -1.23
CA GLY A 73 -32.75 4.82 -1.35
C GLY A 73 -32.56 5.52 -0.02
N TRP A 74 -32.60 6.84 -0.06
CA TRP A 74 -32.50 7.68 1.12
C TRP A 74 -33.34 8.95 0.95
N CYS A 75 -33.79 9.52 2.07
CA CYS A 75 -34.47 10.80 2.13
C CYS A 75 -34.05 11.55 3.41
N CYS A 76 -34.24 12.86 3.44
CA CYS A 76 -33.89 13.67 4.61
C CYS A 76 -34.90 14.79 4.82
N ASN A 77 -35.12 15.14 6.10
CA ASN A 77 -35.79 16.36 6.51
C ASN A 77 -34.76 17.29 7.20
N LYS A 78 -35.23 18.39 7.82
CA LYS A 78 -34.34 19.36 8.50
C LYS A 78 -33.48 18.76 9.61
N HIS A 79 -33.94 17.69 10.25
CA HIS A 79 -33.36 17.14 11.48
C HIS A 79 -32.94 15.67 11.37
N THR A 80 -33.34 14.97 10.31
CA THR A 80 -33.15 13.52 10.22
C THR A 80 -32.92 13.07 8.79
N THR A 81 -31.92 12.21 8.60
CA THR A 81 -31.70 11.45 7.37
C THR A 81 -32.14 10.01 7.59
N TYR A 82 -32.93 9.48 6.66
CA TYR A 82 -33.41 8.10 6.62
C TYR A 82 -32.78 7.39 5.44
N ILE A 83 -32.09 6.28 5.71
CA ILE A 83 -31.40 5.48 4.70
C ILE A 83 -32.00 4.08 4.72
N PHE A 84 -32.39 3.60 3.53
CA PHE A 84 -32.98 2.29 3.30
C PHE A 84 -31.97 1.43 2.54
N ILE A 85 -31.43 0.41 3.20
CA ILE A 85 -30.43 -0.50 2.65
C ILE A 85 -30.92 -1.94 2.71
N GLU A 86 -30.30 -2.82 1.93
CA GLU A 86 -30.62 -4.23 1.92
C GLU A 86 -30.50 -4.86 3.31
N TYR A 87 -31.40 -5.81 3.60
CA TYR A 87 -31.24 -6.72 4.72
C TYR A 87 -30.37 -7.88 4.28
N ILE A 88 -29.18 -8.00 4.87
CA ILE A 88 -28.28 -9.13 4.62
C ILE A 88 -28.66 -10.28 5.55
N ASN A 89 -29.11 -11.40 4.96
CA ASN A 89 -29.36 -12.62 5.71
C ASN A 89 -28.04 -13.33 6.03
N GLY A 90 -27.44 -13.01 7.17
CA GLY A 90 -26.18 -13.62 7.57
C GLY A 90 -25.71 -13.16 8.95
N TYR A 91 -24.40 -12.96 9.10
CA TYR A 91 -23.77 -12.59 10.35
C TYR A 91 -22.60 -11.63 10.09
N THR A 92 -22.23 -10.86 11.10
CA THR A 92 -21.07 -9.96 11.07
C THR A 92 -19.76 -10.74 11.13
N LEU A 93 -18.69 -10.13 10.65
CA LEU A 93 -17.34 -10.69 10.77
C LEU A 93 -16.91 -10.77 12.25
N GLU A 94 -17.43 -9.90 13.11
CA GLU A 94 -17.24 -9.97 14.57
C GLU A 94 -17.78 -11.28 15.14
N GLU A 95 -19.07 -11.58 14.89
CA GLU A 95 -19.70 -12.83 15.32
C GLU A 95 -18.95 -14.05 14.76
N TYR A 96 -18.47 -13.95 13.52
CA TYR A 96 -17.71 -15.02 12.88
C TYR A 96 -16.36 -15.26 13.56
N VAL A 97 -15.59 -14.20 13.82
CA VAL A 97 -14.29 -14.29 14.51
C VAL A 97 -14.49 -14.83 15.93
N LEU A 98 -15.45 -14.31 16.69
CA LEU A 98 -15.73 -14.78 18.05
C LEU A 98 -16.05 -16.28 18.11
N LYS A 99 -16.73 -16.81 17.09
CA LYS A 99 -17.13 -18.22 17.03
C LYS A 99 -16.03 -19.15 16.51
N ASN A 100 -15.21 -18.69 15.57
CA ASN A 100 -14.28 -19.55 14.82
C ASN A 100 -12.79 -19.22 15.07
N HIS A 101 -12.47 -18.41 16.09
CA HIS A 101 -11.08 -18.11 16.42
C HIS A 101 -10.31 -19.37 16.92
N PRO A 102 -9.08 -19.63 16.43
CA PRO A 102 -8.39 -18.94 15.34
C PRO A 102 -8.92 -19.39 13.97
N ILE A 103 -9.19 -18.43 13.08
CA ILE A 103 -9.67 -18.73 11.73
C ILE A 103 -8.52 -19.38 10.93
N PRO A 104 -8.76 -20.53 10.26
CA PRO A 104 -7.75 -21.13 9.38
C PRO A 104 -7.34 -20.17 8.26
N GLU A 105 -6.05 -20.09 7.95
CA GLU A 105 -5.54 -19.10 6.98
C GLU A 105 -6.12 -19.23 5.57
N LYS A 106 -6.50 -20.45 5.17
CA LYS A 106 -7.21 -20.68 3.91
C LYS A 106 -8.49 -19.86 3.86
N GLU A 107 -9.32 -19.99 4.87
CA GLU A 107 -10.59 -19.27 4.97
C GLU A 107 -10.34 -17.78 5.15
N LEU A 108 -9.37 -17.41 5.99
CA LEU A 108 -8.95 -16.02 6.16
C LEU A 108 -8.53 -15.37 4.82
N SER A 109 -7.86 -16.12 3.94
CA SER A 109 -7.47 -15.63 2.61
C SER A 109 -8.67 -15.31 1.72
N GLU A 110 -9.75 -16.09 1.82
CA GLU A 110 -10.99 -15.86 1.06
C GLU A 110 -11.71 -14.60 1.58
N ILE A 111 -11.77 -14.41 2.90
CA ILE A 111 -12.31 -13.21 3.54
C ILE A 111 -11.49 -11.98 3.10
N ILE A 112 -10.16 -12.05 3.23
CA ILE A 112 -9.25 -10.95 2.86
C ILE A 112 -9.40 -10.61 1.38
N GLU A 113 -9.53 -11.60 0.50
CA GLU A 113 -9.69 -11.39 -0.94
C GLU A 113 -10.98 -10.62 -1.28
N ASP A 114 -12.12 -11.00 -0.70
CA ASP A 114 -13.39 -10.30 -0.93
C ASP A 114 -13.31 -8.85 -0.44
N LEU A 115 -12.72 -8.62 0.74
CA LEU A 115 -12.62 -7.30 1.33
C LEU A 115 -11.63 -6.38 0.59
N ILE A 116 -10.48 -6.89 0.18
CA ILE A 116 -9.48 -6.07 -0.53
C ILE A 116 -9.97 -5.71 -1.95
N LYS A 117 -10.75 -6.59 -2.60
CA LYS A 117 -11.45 -6.28 -3.84
C LYS A 117 -12.52 -5.20 -3.64
N SER A 118 -13.28 -5.29 -2.56
CA SER A 118 -14.25 -4.26 -2.19
C SER A 118 -13.58 -2.89 -2.02
N LEU A 119 -12.45 -2.85 -1.30
CA LEU A 119 -11.64 -1.65 -1.17
C LEU A 119 -11.14 -1.12 -2.52
N ALA A 120 -10.64 -1.99 -3.39
CA ALA A 120 -10.20 -1.59 -4.73
C ALA A 120 -11.34 -0.94 -5.53
N SER A 121 -12.53 -1.54 -5.53
CA SER A 121 -13.70 -1.01 -6.25
C SER A 121 -14.17 0.34 -5.74
N ILE A 122 -14.22 0.56 -4.42
CA ILE A 122 -14.61 1.88 -3.87
C ILE A 122 -13.51 2.93 -4.09
N HIS A 123 -12.24 2.53 -4.01
CA HIS A 123 -11.10 3.44 -4.24
C HIS A 123 -11.03 3.93 -5.67
N GLU A 124 -11.33 3.06 -6.63
CA GLU A 124 -11.35 3.35 -8.07
C GLU A 124 -12.33 4.48 -8.39
N ILE A 125 -13.52 4.45 -7.79
CA ILE A 125 -14.53 5.50 -7.97
C ILE A 125 -14.36 6.68 -7.01
N GLY A 126 -13.23 6.78 -6.29
CA GLY A 126 -12.92 7.92 -5.43
C GLY A 126 -13.74 7.96 -4.14
N VAL A 127 -13.87 6.84 -3.45
CA VAL A 127 -14.45 6.74 -2.10
C VAL A 127 -13.43 6.11 -1.15
N ILE A 128 -13.27 6.70 0.04
CA ILE A 128 -12.46 6.18 1.16
C ILE A 128 -13.43 5.70 2.25
N HIS A 129 -13.24 4.50 2.80
CA HIS A 129 -14.13 3.91 3.80
C HIS A 129 -13.96 4.52 5.20
N ARG A 130 -12.72 4.60 5.69
CA ARG A 130 -12.26 5.23 6.94
C ARG A 130 -12.66 4.55 8.26
N ASP A 131 -13.55 3.56 8.23
CA ASP A 131 -13.95 2.81 9.44
C ASP A 131 -14.09 1.30 9.21
N LEU A 132 -13.08 0.67 8.60
CA LEU A 132 -13.06 -0.79 8.45
C LEU A 132 -12.78 -1.46 9.81
N LYS A 133 -13.72 -2.28 10.25
CA LYS A 133 -13.67 -3.07 11.49
C LYS A 133 -14.61 -4.27 11.37
N LEU A 134 -14.55 -5.18 12.34
CA LEU A 134 -15.27 -6.47 12.29
C LEU A 134 -16.80 -6.29 12.19
N GLU A 135 -17.32 -5.26 12.84
CA GLU A 135 -18.74 -4.95 12.96
C GLU A 135 -19.33 -4.34 11.67
N ASN A 136 -18.46 -3.80 10.81
CA ASN A 136 -18.85 -3.13 9.55
C ASN A 136 -18.74 -4.05 8.33
N VAL A 137 -18.54 -5.35 8.56
CA VAL A 137 -18.43 -6.39 7.54
C VAL A 137 -19.46 -7.48 7.84
N MET A 138 -20.28 -7.85 6.87
CA MET A 138 -21.24 -8.95 7.00
C MET A 138 -21.03 -10.01 5.93
N PHE A 139 -21.20 -11.27 6.32
CA PHE A 139 -21.33 -12.37 5.38
C PHE A 139 -22.77 -12.46 4.90
N ASP A 140 -22.97 -12.42 3.60
CA ASP A 140 -24.27 -12.62 2.96
C ASP A 140 -24.42 -14.09 2.54
N LYS A 141 -25.33 -14.82 3.19
CA LYS A 141 -25.55 -16.25 2.89
C LYS A 141 -26.16 -16.49 1.51
N GLU A 142 -26.84 -15.48 0.94
CA GLU A 142 -27.48 -15.61 -0.37
C GLU A 142 -26.46 -15.50 -1.49
N SER A 143 -25.58 -14.49 -1.43
CA SER A 143 -24.49 -14.31 -2.40
C SER A 143 -23.22 -15.11 -2.07
N ASN A 144 -23.12 -15.65 -0.85
CA ASN A 144 -21.94 -16.34 -0.32
C ASN A 144 -20.68 -15.46 -0.38
N LYS A 145 -20.84 -14.18 -0.01
CA LYS A 145 -19.80 -13.14 -0.08
C LYS A 145 -19.78 -12.24 1.13
N TRP A 146 -18.60 -11.71 1.44
CA TRP A 146 -18.44 -10.68 2.46
C TRP A 146 -18.72 -9.29 1.87
N LYS A 147 -19.52 -8.50 2.57
CA LYS A 147 -19.95 -7.16 2.16
C LYS A 147 -19.62 -6.11 3.22
N LEU A 148 -19.25 -4.91 2.77
CA LEU A 148 -19.10 -3.73 3.63
C LEU A 148 -20.46 -3.06 3.83
N ILE A 149 -20.80 -2.72 5.07
CA ILE A 149 -22.17 -2.28 5.42
C ILE A 149 -22.30 -0.87 6.02
N ASP A 150 -21.21 -0.21 6.42
CA ASP A 150 -21.30 1.09 7.10
C ASP A 150 -20.38 2.14 6.46
N PHE A 151 -20.98 3.16 5.84
CA PHE A 151 -20.27 4.24 5.15
C PHE A 151 -20.43 5.59 5.87
N GLY A 152 -20.84 5.59 7.15
CA GLY A 152 -21.10 6.81 7.91
C GLY A 152 -19.90 7.76 8.03
N LEU A 153 -18.68 7.22 8.08
CA LEU A 153 -17.42 8.00 8.13
C LEU A 153 -16.74 8.17 6.77
N SER A 154 -17.32 7.60 5.70
CA SER A 154 -16.70 7.58 4.38
C SER A 154 -16.49 8.98 3.80
N PHE A 155 -15.59 9.11 2.83
CA PHE A 155 -15.33 10.35 2.11
C PHE A 155 -15.30 10.08 0.61
N SER A 156 -16.13 10.82 -0.14
CA SER A 156 -16.19 10.75 -1.61
C SER A 156 -15.52 11.99 -2.20
N PHE A 157 -14.76 11.75 -3.26
CA PHE A 157 -14.00 12.76 -3.98
C PHE A 157 -14.04 12.49 -5.49
N SER A 158 -13.53 13.43 -6.30
CA SER A 158 -13.44 13.22 -7.75
C SER A 158 -12.37 12.17 -8.06
N PRO A 159 -12.67 11.08 -8.78
CA PRO A 159 -11.68 10.05 -9.10
C PRO A 159 -10.41 10.60 -9.78
N SER A 160 -10.55 11.68 -10.57
CA SER A 160 -9.47 12.39 -11.25
C SER A 160 -8.50 13.12 -10.32
N ASN A 161 -8.90 13.35 -9.07
CA ASN A 161 -8.08 14.02 -8.06
C ASN A 161 -7.57 12.96 -7.08
N ASP A 162 -6.56 12.18 -7.42
CA ASP A 162 -6.01 11.19 -6.49
C ASP A 162 -5.44 11.83 -5.19
N GLY A 163 -5.19 13.15 -5.24
CA GLY A 163 -4.76 13.98 -4.11
C GLY A 163 -5.86 14.46 -3.17
N SER A 164 -7.12 14.28 -3.54
CA SER A 164 -8.21 14.80 -2.72
C SER A 164 -8.34 14.02 -1.42
N LYS A 165 -7.97 14.72 -0.37
CA LYS A 165 -7.69 14.21 0.95
C LYS A 165 -8.63 14.90 1.94
N CYS A 166 -8.96 14.21 3.02
CA CYS A 166 -9.82 14.75 4.06
C CYS A 166 -8.99 15.09 5.31
N TYR A 167 -9.17 16.30 5.85
CA TYR A 167 -8.52 16.76 7.08
C TYR A 167 -9.25 16.34 8.36
N THR A 168 -10.46 15.79 8.24
CA THR A 168 -11.24 15.42 9.43
C THR A 168 -10.58 14.21 10.09
N GLN A 169 -10.07 14.39 11.31
CA GLN A 169 -9.62 13.28 12.15
C GLN A 169 -10.85 12.48 12.59
N CYS A 170 -11.06 11.31 12.00
CA CYS A 170 -12.08 10.34 12.41
C CYS A 170 -11.52 8.93 12.22
N GLY A 171 -12.00 7.99 13.02
CA GLY A 171 -11.64 6.58 12.97
C GLY A 171 -11.87 5.92 14.33
N SER A 172 -11.80 4.59 14.36
CA SER A 172 -11.85 3.83 15.61
C SER A 172 -10.46 3.84 16.30
N ILE A 173 -10.42 4.04 17.62
CA ILE A 173 -9.20 4.04 18.44
C ILE A 173 -8.42 2.73 18.19
N GLY A 174 -7.08 2.81 18.10
CA GLY A 174 -6.22 1.67 17.69
C GLY A 174 -6.13 1.40 16.18
N TYR A 175 -7.05 1.90 15.35
CA TYR A 175 -7.00 1.74 13.88
C TYR A 175 -6.38 2.95 13.15
N ILE A 176 -6.20 4.06 13.86
CA ILE A 176 -5.87 5.36 13.25
C ILE A 176 -4.46 5.30 12.61
N PRO A 177 -4.34 5.57 11.29
CA PRO A 177 -3.05 5.61 10.61
C PRO A 177 -2.15 6.74 11.11
N PRO A 178 -0.82 6.57 11.05
CA PRO A 178 0.15 7.55 11.57
C PRO A 178 0.02 8.92 10.92
N GLU A 179 -0.24 8.97 9.60
CA GLU A 179 -0.44 10.22 8.89
C GLU A 179 -1.61 11.06 9.42
N ILE A 180 -2.65 10.42 9.97
CA ILE A 180 -3.82 11.11 10.54
C ILE A 180 -3.53 11.60 11.96
N LYS A 181 -2.80 10.79 12.73
CA LYS A 181 -2.36 11.14 14.10
C LYS A 181 -1.49 12.40 14.09
N LEU A 182 -0.62 12.53 13.08
CA LEU A 182 0.25 13.70 12.89
C LEU A 182 -0.49 14.94 12.31
N GLY A 183 -1.83 14.93 12.26
CA GLY A 183 -2.62 16.03 11.69
C GLY A 183 -2.60 16.08 10.16
N GLY A 184 -2.07 15.04 9.51
CA GLY A 184 -2.11 14.89 8.07
C GLY A 184 -3.48 14.43 7.58
N GLN A 185 -3.47 13.93 6.35
CA GLN A 185 -4.65 13.86 5.52
C GLN A 185 -5.02 12.42 5.15
N CYS A 186 -6.31 12.09 5.20
CA CYS A 186 -6.81 10.74 4.89
C CYS A 186 -6.92 10.48 3.39
N GLY A 187 -6.35 9.35 2.96
CA GLY A 187 -6.34 8.87 1.57
C GLY A 187 -6.71 7.39 1.44
N ARG A 188 -6.70 6.87 0.20
CA ARG A 188 -6.93 5.43 -0.09
C ARG A 188 -6.01 4.50 0.70
N LYS A 189 -4.75 4.88 0.90
CA LYS A 189 -3.75 4.09 1.64
C LYS A 189 -4.01 4.13 3.15
N SER A 190 -4.72 5.13 3.67
CA SER A 190 -5.19 5.12 5.06
C SER A 190 -6.14 3.94 5.31
N ASP A 191 -7.03 3.63 4.37
CA ASP A 191 -7.86 2.40 4.46
C ASP A 191 -7.02 1.13 4.48
N ILE A 192 -5.84 1.12 3.85
CA ILE A 192 -4.97 -0.06 3.83
C ILE A 192 -4.32 -0.32 5.19
N TRP A 193 -3.95 0.74 5.92
CA TRP A 193 -3.51 0.59 7.31
C TRP A 193 -4.63 0.03 8.19
N ILE A 194 -5.83 0.60 8.07
CA ILE A 194 -7.03 0.17 8.81
C ILE A 194 -7.35 -1.29 8.45
N PHE A 195 -7.22 -1.67 7.17
CA PHE A 195 -7.38 -3.04 6.70
C PHE A 195 -6.36 -3.99 7.31
N GLY A 196 -5.08 -3.59 7.41
CA GLY A 196 -4.07 -4.37 8.13
C GLY A 196 -4.46 -4.61 9.60
N CYS A 197 -5.04 -3.60 10.26
CA CYS A 197 -5.53 -3.72 11.63
C CYS A 197 -6.70 -4.70 11.73
N LEU A 198 -7.63 -4.66 10.76
CA LEU A 198 -8.73 -5.63 10.64
C LEU A 198 -8.20 -7.06 10.50
N VAL A 199 -7.17 -7.28 9.68
CA VAL A 199 -6.53 -8.60 9.52
C VAL A 199 -5.90 -9.09 10.82
N ILE A 200 -5.23 -8.20 11.58
CA ILE A 200 -4.72 -8.53 12.91
C ILE A 200 -5.85 -8.95 13.85
N LYS A 201 -6.98 -8.24 13.86
CA LYS A 201 -8.14 -8.61 14.70
C LYS A 201 -8.76 -9.95 14.26
N MET A 202 -8.82 -10.26 12.97
CA MET A 202 -9.27 -11.58 12.49
C MET A 202 -8.36 -12.72 12.97
N LEU A 203 -7.08 -12.46 13.18
CA LEU A 203 -6.13 -13.39 13.80
C LEU A 203 -6.23 -13.45 15.34
N GLY A 204 -7.11 -12.65 15.95
CA GLY A 204 -7.21 -12.44 17.41
C GLY A 204 -6.01 -11.74 18.01
N GLY A 205 -5.28 -10.96 17.21
CA GLY A 205 -4.33 -10.00 17.74
C GLY A 205 -5.04 -8.86 18.46
N GLU A 206 -4.31 -8.20 19.35
CA GLU A 206 -4.77 -6.98 20.01
C GLU A 206 -4.14 -5.74 19.42
N LEU A 207 -4.94 -4.68 19.34
CA LEU A 207 -4.49 -3.34 18.94
C LEU A 207 -4.26 -2.54 20.22
N GLU A 208 -3.19 -2.87 20.95
CA GLU A 208 -2.80 -2.15 22.17
C GLU A 208 -2.17 -0.81 21.80
N GLU A 209 -2.97 0.26 21.88
CA GLU A 209 -2.48 1.63 21.79
C GLU A 209 -1.91 2.06 23.16
N THR A 210 -0.62 2.40 23.23
CA THR A 210 -0.15 3.27 24.31
C THR A 210 -0.67 4.67 24.01
N GLU A 211 -1.50 5.25 24.87
CA GLU A 211 -1.89 6.66 24.79
C GLU A 211 -0.64 7.52 24.55
N ILE A 212 -0.42 7.96 23.31
CA ILE A 212 0.41 9.14 23.10
C ILE A 212 -0.57 10.29 23.34
N GLN A 213 -0.49 10.88 24.53
CA GLN A 213 -1.11 12.17 24.80
C GLN A 213 -0.55 13.15 23.78
N ILE A 214 -1.33 13.42 22.73
CA ILE A 214 -1.07 14.57 21.86
C ILE A 214 -1.55 15.78 22.64
N ASP A 215 -0.74 16.24 23.60
CA ASP A 215 -0.89 17.58 24.13
C ASP A 215 -0.71 18.52 22.95
N GLY A 216 -1.80 19.14 22.50
CA GLY A 216 -1.83 20.08 21.38
C GLY A 216 -0.92 21.31 21.54
N ALA A 217 -0.10 21.36 22.59
CA ALA A 217 0.82 22.44 22.91
C ALA A 217 2.32 22.08 22.75
N SER A 218 2.71 20.82 22.48
CA SER A 218 4.13 20.44 22.47
C SER A 218 4.70 20.05 21.09
N PHE A 219 4.29 20.76 20.03
CA PHE A 219 4.93 20.71 18.71
C PHE A 219 6.14 21.65 18.56
N ASN A 220 6.62 22.30 19.63
CA ASN A 220 7.69 23.30 19.56
C ASN A 220 9.11 22.80 19.90
N ASN A 221 9.34 21.48 20.06
CA ASN A 221 10.70 20.94 20.23
C ASN A 221 11.11 20.11 19.00
N ASN A 222 11.89 20.73 18.11
CA ASN A 222 12.23 20.25 16.76
C ASN A 222 13.03 18.93 16.65
N ASN A 223 13.32 18.16 17.71
CA ASN A 223 14.22 16.99 17.60
C ASN A 223 13.66 15.64 18.07
N ASN A 224 12.43 15.54 18.58
CA ASN A 224 11.82 14.25 18.90
C ASN A 224 10.64 13.98 17.94
N LYS A 225 10.87 13.24 16.85
CA LYS A 225 9.75 12.62 16.12
C LYS A 225 9.00 11.72 17.11
N PRO A 226 7.67 11.82 17.22
CA PRO A 226 6.91 10.92 18.09
C PRO A 226 7.19 9.47 17.67
N ASN A 227 7.40 8.57 18.64
CA ASN A 227 7.54 7.16 18.36
C ASN A 227 6.26 6.67 17.68
N ILE A 228 6.36 6.33 16.39
CA ILE A 228 5.20 5.85 15.64
C ILE A 228 4.95 4.40 16.02
N TRP A 229 3.78 4.16 16.62
CA TRP A 229 3.32 2.82 16.95
C TRP A 229 2.97 2.04 15.69
N ILE A 230 3.54 0.84 15.56
CA ILE A 230 3.22 -0.14 14.51
C ILE A 230 2.53 -1.33 15.20
N PRO A 231 1.33 -1.75 14.74
CA PRO A 231 0.64 -2.91 15.29
C PRO A 231 1.52 -4.17 15.31
N LYS A 232 1.46 -4.92 16.41
CA LYS A 232 2.17 -6.20 16.55
C LYS A 232 1.45 -7.27 15.73
N ILE A 233 2.16 -7.88 14.79
CA ILE A 233 1.63 -8.98 13.98
C ILE A 233 1.63 -10.26 14.82
N PRO A 234 0.51 -10.99 14.93
CA PRO A 234 0.46 -12.23 15.71
C PRO A 234 1.49 -13.26 15.21
N PRO A 235 2.32 -13.83 16.11
CA PRO A 235 3.43 -14.69 15.71
C PRO A 235 3.00 -16.05 15.14
N HIS A 236 1.75 -16.47 15.40
CA HIS A 236 1.17 -17.70 14.87
C HIS A 236 0.72 -17.59 13.40
N ALA A 237 0.64 -16.38 12.85
CA ALA A 237 0.40 -16.20 11.43
C ALA A 237 1.58 -16.79 10.62
N SER A 238 1.29 -17.38 9.47
CA SER A 238 2.28 -17.84 8.51
C SER A 238 3.13 -16.69 8.02
N LYS A 239 4.27 -17.02 7.46
CA LYS A 239 5.20 -16.01 6.97
C LYS A 239 4.65 -15.24 5.77
N PHE A 240 3.82 -15.86 4.94
CA PHE A 240 3.08 -15.17 3.88
C PHE A 240 2.08 -14.17 4.42
N LEU A 241 1.35 -14.54 5.47
CA LEU A 241 0.38 -13.64 6.10
C LEU A 241 1.09 -12.52 6.86
N GLN A 242 2.18 -12.82 7.58
CA GLN A 242 3.02 -11.79 8.21
C GLN A 242 3.53 -10.80 7.16
N ASN A 243 4.04 -11.28 6.02
CA ASN A 243 4.50 -10.43 4.92
C ASN A 243 3.36 -9.57 4.37
N PHE A 244 2.18 -10.15 4.11
CA PHE A 244 0.99 -9.42 3.66
C PHE A 244 0.62 -8.26 4.60
N ILE A 245 0.56 -8.55 5.90
CA ILE A 245 0.21 -7.56 6.94
C ILE A 245 1.29 -6.48 7.04
N GLN A 246 2.58 -6.85 6.95
CA GLN A 246 3.69 -5.88 6.93
C GLN A 246 3.55 -4.88 5.76
N LYS A 247 3.04 -5.32 4.61
CA LYS A 247 2.81 -4.41 3.47
C LYS A 247 1.70 -3.37 3.72
N CYS A 248 0.87 -3.59 4.74
CA CYS A 248 -0.15 -2.64 5.20
C CYS A 248 0.41 -1.61 6.20
N PHE A 249 1.53 -1.88 6.86
CA PHE A 249 2.07 -1.08 7.96
C PHE A 249 3.40 -0.39 7.64
N PHE A 250 3.44 0.28 6.49
CA PHE A 250 4.43 1.31 6.28
C PHE A 250 4.00 2.61 6.97
N GLU A 251 4.93 3.17 7.75
CA GLU A 251 4.81 4.46 8.43
C GLU A 251 4.53 5.57 7.42
N GLU A 252 5.38 5.68 6.39
CA GLU A 252 5.12 6.53 5.24
C GLU A 252 3.98 5.91 4.40
N GLU A 253 2.83 6.58 4.36
CA GLU A 253 1.60 6.18 3.65
C GLU A 253 1.86 5.74 2.19
N VAL A 254 2.83 6.38 1.58
CA VAL A 254 3.28 6.29 0.19
C VAL A 254 4.13 5.06 -0.12
N LEU A 255 4.74 4.44 0.90
CA LEU A 255 5.38 3.13 0.81
C LEU A 255 4.38 1.99 1.00
N ARG A 256 3.25 2.29 1.64
CA ARG A 256 2.18 1.35 1.90
C ARG A 256 1.61 0.83 0.58
N PHE A 257 1.25 -0.44 0.53
CA PHE A 257 0.60 -0.98 -0.66
C PHE A 257 -0.78 -0.35 -0.82
N ASP A 258 -1.29 -0.31 -2.06
CA ASP A 258 -2.72 -0.04 -2.29
C ASP A 258 -3.48 -1.35 -2.41
N SER A 259 -4.80 -1.24 -2.43
CA SER A 259 -5.71 -2.37 -2.57
C SER A 259 -5.42 -3.21 -3.81
N ILE A 260 -5.14 -2.57 -4.96
CA ILE A 260 -4.86 -3.28 -6.21
C ILE A 260 -3.54 -4.05 -6.14
N THR A 261 -2.54 -3.51 -5.45
CA THR A 261 -1.27 -4.18 -5.20
C THR A 261 -1.43 -5.38 -4.27
N LEU A 262 -2.21 -5.21 -3.20
CA LEU A 262 -2.45 -6.28 -2.22
C LEU A 262 -3.27 -7.44 -2.80
N ILE A 263 -4.17 -7.19 -3.75
CA ILE A 263 -4.91 -8.23 -4.47
C ILE A 263 -3.97 -9.27 -5.10
N ASP A 264 -2.81 -8.83 -5.59
CA ASP A 264 -1.87 -9.72 -6.25
C ASP A 264 -0.79 -10.28 -5.28
N HIS A 265 -0.94 -10.11 -3.97
CA HIS A 265 0.03 -10.63 -3.00
C HIS A 265 0.01 -12.18 -2.94
N PRO A 266 1.17 -12.87 -2.86
CA PRO A 266 1.25 -14.34 -2.89
C PRO A 266 0.40 -15.07 -1.86
N PHE A 267 0.17 -14.47 -0.68
CA PHE A 267 -0.73 -15.00 0.35
C PHE A 267 -2.14 -15.34 -0.19
N LEU A 268 -2.71 -14.50 -1.07
CA LEU A 268 -4.08 -14.70 -1.60
C LEU A 268 -4.16 -15.77 -2.69
N SER A 269 -3.03 -16.20 -3.23
CA SER A 269 -2.96 -17.27 -4.23
C SER A 269 -2.49 -18.60 -3.66
N LEU A 270 -1.91 -18.60 -2.45
CA LEU A 270 -1.37 -19.78 -1.77
C LEU A 270 -2.38 -20.95 -1.69
N PHE A 271 -3.66 -20.63 -1.48
CA PHE A 271 -4.72 -21.63 -1.31
C PHE A 271 -5.55 -21.89 -2.57
N LYS A 272 -5.19 -21.27 -3.70
CA LYS A 272 -5.87 -21.47 -4.99
C LYS A 272 -5.32 -22.68 -5.73
N SER A 273 -6.05 -23.14 -6.75
CA SER A 273 -5.57 -24.25 -7.59
C SER A 273 -4.22 -23.89 -8.26
N LYS A 274 -3.32 -24.88 -8.42
CA LYS A 274 -1.97 -24.68 -8.98
C LYS A 274 -1.95 -23.86 -10.29
N GLY A 275 -2.91 -24.10 -11.19
CA GLY A 275 -3.00 -23.38 -12.46
C GLY A 275 -3.31 -21.88 -12.31
N ASN A 276 -4.16 -21.50 -11.36
CA ASN A 276 -4.46 -20.10 -11.07
C ASN A 276 -3.34 -19.42 -10.28
N MET A 277 -2.63 -20.19 -9.44
CA MET A 277 -1.53 -19.72 -8.61
C MET A 277 -0.37 -19.16 -9.46
N LEU A 278 0.09 -19.90 -10.47
CA LEU A 278 1.19 -19.45 -11.35
C LEU A 278 0.85 -18.12 -12.07
N TYR A 279 -0.37 -17.99 -12.61
CA TYR A 279 -0.81 -16.78 -13.31
C TYR A 279 -0.93 -15.56 -12.37
N LEU A 280 -1.57 -15.73 -11.21
CA LEU A 280 -1.79 -14.65 -10.24
C LEU A 280 -0.47 -14.16 -9.63
N ILE A 281 0.50 -15.04 -9.43
CA ILE A 281 1.78 -14.70 -8.82
C ILE A 281 2.76 -14.12 -9.83
N GLN A 282 2.80 -14.60 -11.08
CA GLN A 282 3.53 -13.90 -12.14
C GLN A 282 3.04 -12.46 -12.28
N ARG A 283 1.71 -12.27 -12.22
CA ARG A 283 1.09 -10.94 -12.22
C ARG A 283 1.46 -10.14 -10.98
N GLY A 284 1.37 -10.73 -9.79
CA GLY A 284 1.63 -10.05 -8.52
C GLY A 284 3.08 -9.73 -8.22
N HIS A 285 3.99 -10.65 -8.54
CA HIS A 285 5.41 -10.40 -8.45
C HIS A 285 5.86 -9.39 -9.51
N LYS A 286 5.37 -9.48 -10.75
CA LYS A 286 5.61 -8.43 -11.76
C LYS A 286 5.11 -7.08 -11.27
N ARG A 287 3.87 -7.02 -10.78
CA ARG A 287 3.26 -5.77 -10.29
C ARG A 287 3.96 -5.25 -9.02
N TRP A 288 4.39 -6.13 -8.12
CA TRP A 288 5.17 -5.78 -6.93
C TRP A 288 6.56 -5.28 -7.30
N MET A 289 7.25 -5.94 -8.24
CA MET A 289 8.48 -5.43 -8.82
C MET A 289 8.21 -4.07 -9.47
N ASP A 290 7.15 -3.91 -10.26
CA ASP A 290 6.77 -2.65 -10.89
C ASP A 290 6.47 -1.55 -9.85
N ILE A 291 5.94 -1.89 -8.67
CA ILE A 291 5.57 -0.94 -7.61
C ILE A 291 6.72 -0.60 -6.69
N THR A 292 7.53 -1.59 -6.32
CA THR A 292 8.81 -1.33 -5.66
C THR A 292 9.76 -0.62 -6.62
N GLN A 293 9.59 -0.80 -7.94
CA GLN A 293 10.20 -0.04 -9.04
C GLN A 293 9.65 1.39 -9.15
N LYS A 294 8.34 1.58 -9.01
CA LYS A 294 7.71 2.89 -8.95
C LYS A 294 8.15 3.67 -7.72
N LYS A 295 8.27 4.97 -7.94
CA LYS A 295 8.90 5.94 -7.06
C LYS A 295 8.12 6.03 -5.77
N LYS A 296 8.73 5.48 -4.72
CA LYS A 296 8.28 5.49 -3.35
C LYS A 296 7.99 6.90 -2.89
N GLY A 297 7.10 7.07 -1.91
CA GLY A 297 7.09 8.35 -1.21
C GLY A 297 6.08 9.37 -1.71
N ILE A 298 5.56 9.22 -2.94
CA ILE A 298 4.83 10.31 -3.57
C ILE A 298 3.44 9.89 -4.04
N LYS A 299 2.42 10.57 -3.50
CA LYS A 299 1.09 10.60 -4.11
C LYS A 299 1.20 11.34 -5.43
N ILE A 300 1.04 10.62 -6.54
CA ILE A 300 1.02 11.22 -7.87
C ILE A 300 -0.34 11.90 -8.04
N GLU A 301 -0.52 13.11 -7.46
CA GLU A 301 -1.75 13.92 -7.47
C GLU A 301 -2.16 14.43 -8.85
N GLY A 302 -2.18 13.60 -9.90
CA GLY A 302 -2.55 14.02 -11.27
C GLY A 302 -1.71 15.18 -11.84
N LYS A 303 -0.68 15.62 -11.11
CA LYS A 303 0.23 16.73 -11.41
C LYS A 303 1.58 16.17 -11.84
N THR A 304 1.53 15.19 -12.73
CA THR A 304 2.68 14.69 -13.46
C THR A 304 2.88 15.58 -14.67
N PHE A 305 4.04 16.19 -14.78
CA PHE A 305 4.50 16.84 -15.99
C PHE A 305 5.58 15.95 -16.61
N THR A 306 5.34 15.50 -17.84
CA THR A 306 6.33 14.77 -18.62
C THR A 306 6.89 15.69 -19.68
N PHE A 307 8.19 15.94 -19.65
CA PHE A 307 8.91 16.69 -20.67
C PHE A 307 9.28 15.75 -21.82
N GLU A 308 8.73 15.99 -23.01
CA GLU A 308 8.81 15.06 -24.14
C GLU A 308 10.12 15.22 -24.93
N ASP A 309 10.55 14.16 -25.64
CA ASP A 309 11.80 14.17 -26.42
C ASP A 309 11.84 15.28 -27.50
N ASN A 310 10.66 15.68 -28.01
CA ASN A 310 10.53 16.70 -29.05
C ASN A 310 10.73 18.13 -28.52
N ASP A 311 10.67 18.34 -27.21
CA ASP A 311 10.76 19.64 -26.55
C ASP A 311 12.22 20.12 -26.41
N ASN A 312 13.19 19.25 -26.73
CA ASN A 312 14.63 19.53 -26.67
C ASN A 312 15.14 20.67 -27.58
N LYS A 313 14.27 21.27 -28.41
CA LYS A 313 14.63 22.42 -29.24
C LYS A 313 14.65 23.73 -28.46
N GLU A 314 13.86 23.83 -27.39
CA GLU A 314 13.82 25.02 -26.53
C GLU A 314 14.62 24.79 -25.25
N PRO A 315 15.31 25.84 -24.74
CA PRO A 315 16.09 25.74 -23.51
C PRO A 315 15.18 25.46 -22.32
N PHE A 316 15.47 24.41 -21.55
CA PHE A 316 14.77 24.10 -20.32
C PHE A 316 15.07 25.15 -19.25
N GLY A 317 14.05 25.87 -18.78
CA GLY A 317 14.20 27.01 -17.88
C GLY A 317 12.96 27.32 -17.04
N PRO A 318 13.02 28.35 -16.19
CA PRO A 318 11.92 28.76 -15.31
C PRO A 318 10.62 29.02 -16.07
N GLY A 319 9.50 28.57 -15.51
CA GLY A 319 8.14 28.78 -16.06
C GLY A 319 7.68 27.74 -17.09
N ILE A 320 8.55 26.82 -17.54
CA ILE A 320 8.16 25.72 -18.43
C ILE A 320 7.35 24.66 -17.68
N VAL A 321 7.81 24.29 -16.49
CA VAL A 321 7.13 23.32 -15.64
C VAL A 321 6.08 24.06 -14.80
N PRO A 322 4.80 23.66 -14.82
CA PRO A 322 3.78 24.32 -14.01
C PRO A 322 4.08 24.24 -12.50
N ASP A 323 3.87 25.34 -11.75
CA ASP A 323 4.13 25.44 -10.29
C ASP A 323 3.37 24.42 -9.42
N GLY A 324 2.36 23.73 -9.97
CA GLY A 324 1.66 22.67 -9.27
C GLY A 324 2.33 21.30 -9.41
N THR A 325 3.33 21.15 -10.27
CA THR A 325 3.91 19.85 -10.63
C THR A 325 4.49 19.16 -9.41
N VAL A 326 4.06 17.92 -9.17
CA VAL A 326 4.57 17.07 -8.08
C VAL A 326 5.54 16.02 -8.63
N GLU A 327 5.23 15.50 -9.82
CA GLU A 327 6.10 14.55 -10.52
C GLU A 327 6.61 15.17 -11.83
N LEU A 328 7.92 15.29 -11.95
CA LEU A 328 8.59 15.72 -13.15
C LEU A 328 9.34 14.53 -13.77
N ILE A 329 8.90 14.12 -14.96
CA ILE A 329 9.50 13.02 -15.73
C ILE A 329 10.15 13.59 -16.99
N PHE A 330 11.40 13.24 -17.22
CA PHE A 330 12.08 13.50 -18.48
C PHE A 330 12.13 12.22 -19.31
N LYS A 331 11.81 12.35 -20.60
CA LYS A 331 12.02 11.26 -21.55
C LYS A 331 13.52 11.03 -21.81
N LYS A 332 13.81 9.87 -22.40
CA LYS A 332 15.16 9.31 -22.56
C LYS A 332 16.18 10.27 -23.17
N THR A 333 15.79 11.15 -24.10
CA THR A 333 16.76 11.97 -24.85
C THR A 333 17.13 13.28 -24.15
N PHE A 334 16.48 13.63 -23.04
CA PHE A 334 16.76 14.86 -22.33
C PHE A 334 18.18 14.89 -21.73
N ASN A 335 18.95 15.94 -22.04
CA ASN A 335 20.29 16.15 -21.49
C ASN A 335 20.65 17.64 -21.38
N GLN A 336 19.65 18.51 -21.19
CA GLN A 336 19.90 19.94 -21.00
C GLN A 336 20.31 20.22 -19.56
N ARG A 337 21.18 21.23 -19.35
CA ARG A 337 21.54 21.69 -18.00
C ARG A 337 20.29 22.25 -17.31
N LEU A 338 20.04 21.82 -16.08
CA LEU A 338 19.00 22.39 -15.24
C LEU A 338 19.47 23.77 -14.74
N ILE A 339 18.58 24.76 -14.79
CA ILE A 339 18.86 26.13 -14.34
C ILE A 339 18.13 26.35 -13.00
N PRO A 340 18.72 27.02 -11.99
CA PRO A 340 18.00 27.34 -10.76
C PRO A 340 16.64 28.00 -11.03
N GLY A 341 15.59 27.53 -10.36
CA GLY A 341 14.20 27.97 -10.58
C GLY A 341 13.48 27.30 -11.76
N SER A 342 14.13 26.41 -12.52
CA SER A 342 13.46 25.61 -13.58
C SER A 342 12.61 24.47 -13.04
N ILE A 343 12.91 24.01 -11.82
CA ILE A 343 12.16 22.97 -11.11
C ILE A 343 11.34 23.63 -10.01
N PRO A 344 10.00 23.59 -10.04
CA PRO A 344 9.15 24.11 -8.98
C PRO A 344 9.42 23.43 -7.64
N SER A 345 9.30 24.17 -6.53
CA SER A 345 9.50 23.62 -5.17
C SER A 345 8.46 22.57 -4.77
N THR A 346 7.33 22.48 -5.49
CA THR A 346 6.31 21.44 -5.32
C THR A 346 6.74 20.07 -5.82
N VAL A 347 7.80 19.99 -6.64
CA VAL A 347 8.28 18.75 -7.21
C VAL A 347 8.86 17.87 -6.11
N GLN A 348 8.27 16.70 -5.91
CA GLN A 348 8.75 15.69 -4.95
C GLN A 348 9.38 14.50 -5.67
N ILE A 349 9.07 14.32 -6.95
CA ILE A 349 9.64 13.31 -7.81
C ILE A 349 10.39 13.93 -8.97
N LEU A 350 11.66 13.55 -9.12
CA LEU A 350 12.44 13.85 -10.31
C LEU A 350 12.92 12.55 -10.95
N ASP A 351 12.61 12.35 -12.23
CA ASP A 351 12.95 11.11 -12.93
C ASP A 351 13.46 11.37 -14.33
N PHE A 352 14.69 10.95 -14.57
CA PHE A 352 15.34 10.99 -15.87
C PHE A 352 15.28 9.65 -16.61
N GLY A 353 14.59 8.65 -16.07
CA GLY A 353 14.52 7.28 -16.57
C GLY A 353 15.55 6.36 -15.92
N VAL A 354 15.18 5.08 -15.78
CA VAL A 354 16.02 4.04 -15.16
C VAL A 354 16.84 3.25 -16.19
N ASP A 355 16.39 3.26 -17.44
CA ASP A 355 16.94 2.38 -18.48
C ASP A 355 18.26 2.92 -19.03
N GLY A 356 19.07 2.03 -19.60
CA GLY A 356 20.38 2.38 -20.18
C GLY A 356 20.35 3.40 -21.32
N ASP A 357 19.17 3.83 -21.74
CA ASP A 357 18.93 4.77 -22.82
C ASP A 357 18.69 6.21 -22.36
N SER A 358 18.62 6.48 -21.05
CA SER A 358 18.55 7.87 -20.54
C SER A 358 19.86 8.60 -20.78
N PHE A 359 19.81 9.75 -21.44
CA PHE A 359 20.97 10.55 -21.82
C PHE A 359 21.34 11.64 -20.81
N PHE A 360 20.57 11.83 -19.74
CA PHE A 360 20.83 12.89 -18.78
C PHE A 360 22.17 12.66 -18.07
N ASN A 361 23.11 13.58 -18.27
CA ASN A 361 24.43 13.58 -17.67
C ASN A 361 24.92 15.02 -17.48
N GLN A 362 24.11 15.84 -16.82
CA GLN A 362 24.48 17.21 -16.44
C GLN A 362 24.76 17.26 -14.94
N GLU A 363 25.66 18.16 -14.54
CA GLU A 363 25.92 18.44 -13.13
C GLU A 363 24.66 19.04 -12.47
N MET A 364 24.43 18.66 -11.21
CA MET A 364 23.31 19.13 -10.41
C MET A 364 23.86 20.01 -9.30
N ASP A 365 23.82 21.32 -9.50
CA ASP A 365 24.29 22.31 -8.52
C ASP A 365 23.42 22.29 -7.25
N ASP A 366 24.00 22.57 -6.07
CA ASP A 366 23.29 22.59 -4.77
C ASP A 366 22.09 23.57 -4.77
N ASP A 367 22.21 24.68 -5.53
CA ASP A 367 21.18 25.72 -5.62
C ASP A 367 19.95 25.32 -6.45
N LEU A 368 20.01 24.22 -7.23
CA LEU A 368 18.90 23.79 -8.08
C LEU A 368 17.65 23.38 -7.29
N PHE A 369 17.87 22.90 -6.07
CA PHE A 369 16.85 22.29 -5.21
C PHE A 369 16.66 23.05 -3.91
N LEU A 370 17.09 24.32 -3.87
CA LEU A 370 16.83 25.20 -2.73
C LEU A 370 15.30 25.23 -2.47
N ASP A 371 14.89 24.92 -1.23
CA ASP A 371 13.49 24.80 -0.80
C ASP A 371 12.66 23.66 -1.44
N CYS A 372 13.28 22.75 -2.20
CA CYS A 372 12.61 21.60 -2.82
C CYS A 372 12.64 20.38 -1.88
N ASP A 373 11.47 19.88 -1.46
CA ASP A 373 11.34 18.69 -0.60
C ASP A 373 11.40 17.39 -1.43
N LEU A 374 12.46 17.21 -2.21
CA LEU A 374 12.62 16.09 -3.14
C LEU A 374 12.66 14.75 -2.37
N LYS A 375 11.69 13.87 -2.64
CA LYS A 375 11.55 12.55 -2.00
C LYS A 375 12.13 11.42 -2.84
N SER A 376 12.02 11.52 -4.16
CA SER A 376 12.47 10.50 -5.11
C SER A 376 13.31 11.10 -6.23
N LEU A 377 14.48 10.51 -6.45
CA LEU A 377 15.35 10.79 -7.58
C LEU A 377 15.65 9.51 -8.35
N THR A 378 15.44 9.56 -9.65
CA THR A 378 15.84 8.49 -10.58
C THR A 378 16.77 9.06 -11.64
N LEU A 379 17.95 8.45 -11.75
CA LEU A 379 18.98 8.78 -12.72
C LEU A 379 19.42 7.52 -13.46
N GLY A 380 19.53 7.63 -14.78
CA GLY A 380 19.91 6.54 -15.65
C GLY A 380 21.41 6.27 -15.72
N ASN A 381 21.82 5.43 -16.67
CA ASN A 381 23.22 4.99 -16.81
C ASN A 381 24.19 6.07 -17.31
N ALA A 382 23.70 7.09 -18.03
CA ALA A 382 24.56 8.15 -18.55
C ALA A 382 25.05 9.10 -17.46
N PHE A 383 24.32 9.25 -16.35
CA PHE A 383 24.65 10.18 -15.28
C PHE A 383 25.93 9.75 -14.56
N THR A 384 26.95 10.61 -14.52
CA THR A 384 28.31 10.33 -13.98
C THR A 384 28.78 11.32 -12.91
N HIS A 385 28.01 12.37 -12.64
CA HIS A 385 28.33 13.41 -11.67
C HIS A 385 28.04 13.00 -10.22
N THR A 386 28.59 13.73 -9.24
CA THR A 386 28.19 13.59 -7.84
C THR A 386 26.78 14.15 -7.64
N LEU A 387 26.08 13.68 -6.60
CA LEU A 387 24.80 14.24 -6.21
C LEU A 387 25.01 15.39 -5.21
N PRO A 388 24.22 16.47 -5.30
CA PRO A 388 24.07 17.41 -4.20
C PRO A 388 23.40 16.72 -3.01
N TYR A 389 23.49 17.32 -1.83
CA TYR A 389 22.92 16.73 -0.62
C TYR A 389 21.40 16.94 -0.56
N PHE A 390 20.63 15.86 -0.65
CA PHE A 390 19.18 15.90 -0.57
C PHE A 390 18.68 15.45 0.81
N GLY A 391 18.54 16.36 1.77
CA GLY A 391 18.21 16.00 3.17
C GLY A 391 16.88 15.26 3.37
N SER A 392 15.95 15.33 2.41
CA SER A 392 14.62 14.71 2.46
C SER A 392 14.46 13.45 1.60
N LEU A 393 15.50 13.06 0.86
CA LEU A 393 15.40 11.97 -0.11
C LEU A 393 15.16 10.64 0.62
N CYS A 394 14.08 9.94 0.26
CA CYS A 394 13.76 8.61 0.79
C CYS A 394 13.96 7.50 -0.24
N TYR A 395 14.05 7.86 -1.53
CA TYR A 395 14.24 6.97 -2.65
C TYR A 395 15.30 7.49 -3.61
N LEU A 396 16.24 6.61 -3.96
CA LEU A 396 17.25 6.87 -4.97
C LEU A 396 17.37 5.67 -5.92
N SER A 397 17.28 5.95 -7.22
CA SER A 397 17.61 4.99 -8.27
C SER A 397 18.76 5.54 -9.10
N LEU A 398 19.83 4.76 -9.21
CA LEU A 398 21.04 5.12 -9.95
C LEU A 398 21.35 4.06 -11.00
N GLY A 399 21.86 4.52 -12.14
CA GLY A 399 22.52 3.68 -13.13
C GLY A 399 23.90 3.19 -12.66
N ARG A 400 24.92 3.32 -13.52
CA ARG A 400 26.27 2.80 -13.26
C ARG A 400 27.12 3.64 -12.31
N ASN A 401 26.78 4.92 -12.10
CA ASN A 401 27.64 5.85 -11.41
C ASN A 401 27.71 5.63 -9.89
N ARG A 402 28.91 5.31 -9.41
CA ARG A 402 29.22 5.07 -8.00
C ARG A 402 29.51 6.32 -7.20
N ASN A 403 29.96 7.40 -7.83
CA ASN A 403 30.27 8.64 -7.12
C ASN A 403 29.02 9.23 -6.46
N ALA A 404 27.84 8.93 -7.01
CA ALA A 404 26.54 9.25 -6.45
C ALA A 404 26.17 8.48 -5.16
N LEU A 405 26.97 7.50 -4.71
CA LEU A 405 26.74 6.75 -3.47
C LEU A 405 27.42 7.37 -2.24
N GLN A 406 28.09 8.52 -2.41
CA GLN A 406 28.72 9.27 -1.33
C GLN A 406 27.71 10.24 -0.71
N ASN A 407 27.79 10.47 0.61
CA ASN A 407 26.98 11.45 1.34
C ASN A 407 25.46 11.30 1.20
N LEU A 408 24.97 10.06 1.17
CA LEU A 408 23.53 9.79 1.14
C LEU A 408 22.86 10.20 2.46
N PRO A 409 21.64 10.77 2.41
CA PRO A 409 20.97 11.28 3.61
C PRO A 409 20.46 10.13 4.50
N PRO A 410 20.35 10.35 5.82
CA PRO A 410 19.83 9.33 6.74
C PRO A 410 18.35 8.99 6.53
N THR A 411 17.62 9.84 5.80
CA THR A 411 16.23 9.61 5.38
C THR A 411 16.11 8.56 4.26
N LEU A 412 17.22 8.18 3.62
CA LEU A 412 17.18 7.26 2.47
C LEU A 412 16.78 5.85 2.93
N GLU A 413 15.56 5.44 2.59
CA GLU A 413 15.05 4.11 2.93
C GLU A 413 15.25 3.08 1.82
N THR A 414 15.37 3.54 0.56
CA THR A 414 15.44 2.69 -0.62
C THR A 414 16.49 3.14 -1.60
N LEU A 415 17.38 2.21 -1.92
CA LEU A 415 18.40 2.40 -2.94
C LEU A 415 18.24 1.33 -4.02
N LYS A 416 18.06 1.77 -5.26
CA LYS A 416 18.23 0.94 -6.45
C LYS A 416 19.52 1.31 -7.16
N TYR A 417 20.35 0.31 -7.42
CA TYR A 417 21.61 0.50 -8.12
C TYR A 417 21.69 -0.50 -9.28
N TYR A 418 21.64 0.03 -10.50
CA TYR A 418 21.66 -0.76 -11.74
C TYR A 418 23.08 -0.90 -12.32
N GLY A 419 24.10 -0.38 -11.64
CA GLY A 419 25.50 -0.58 -12.00
C GLY A 419 26.04 -1.96 -11.65
N GLU A 420 27.09 -2.38 -12.35
CA GLU A 420 27.85 -3.57 -11.97
C GLU A 420 28.67 -3.29 -10.69
N VAL A 421 28.52 -4.16 -9.70
CA VAL A 421 29.32 -4.07 -8.47
C VAL A 421 30.72 -4.69 -8.70
N GLN A 422 31.58 -4.12 -9.56
CA GLN A 422 32.96 -4.61 -9.79
C GLN A 422 33.85 -4.63 -8.52
N THR A 423 33.58 -3.75 -7.54
CA THR A 423 34.18 -3.72 -6.19
C THR A 423 33.11 -3.45 -5.14
N ASP A 424 33.39 -3.74 -3.86
CA ASP A 424 32.48 -3.51 -2.73
C ASP A 424 31.78 -2.14 -2.79
N LEU A 425 30.46 -2.12 -2.62
CA LEU A 425 29.83 -0.87 -2.18
C LEU A 425 30.47 -0.52 -0.82
N ASN A 426 30.86 0.73 -0.60
CA ASN A 426 31.29 1.14 0.73
C ASN A 426 30.04 1.35 1.60
N ILE A 427 29.43 0.25 2.08
CA ILE A 427 28.15 0.26 2.81
C ILE A 427 28.15 1.17 4.05
N LYS A 428 29.33 1.50 4.61
CA LYS A 428 29.42 2.47 5.71
C LYS A 428 28.81 3.84 5.36
N SER A 429 28.62 4.16 4.08
CA SER A 429 27.93 5.39 3.64
C SER A 429 26.40 5.30 3.53
N ILE A 430 25.79 4.12 3.75
CA ILE A 430 24.34 3.89 3.54
C ILE A 430 23.65 3.20 4.74
N PRO A 431 23.87 3.66 5.99
CA PRO A 431 23.55 2.87 7.18
C PRO A 431 22.06 2.69 7.50
N HIS A 432 21.15 3.43 6.85
CA HIS A 432 19.73 3.47 7.22
C HIS A 432 18.78 2.85 6.18
N VAL A 433 19.31 2.35 5.05
CA VAL A 433 18.48 1.77 3.99
C VAL A 433 17.81 0.48 4.48
N LYS A 434 16.50 0.39 4.23
CA LYS A 434 15.66 -0.79 4.52
C LYS A 434 15.48 -1.68 3.29
N ASN A 435 15.58 -1.10 2.09
CA ASN A 435 15.34 -1.77 0.81
C ASN A 435 16.54 -1.55 -0.13
N LEU A 436 17.31 -2.60 -0.39
CA LEU A 436 18.48 -2.53 -1.25
C LEU A 436 18.25 -3.39 -2.49
N LEU A 437 18.23 -2.77 -3.67
CA LEU A 437 18.00 -3.46 -4.93
C LEU A 437 19.20 -3.28 -5.86
N ILE A 438 19.89 -4.38 -6.14
CA ILE A 438 21.05 -4.45 -7.01
C ILE A 438 20.83 -5.57 -8.04
N PRO A 439 19.85 -5.42 -8.94
CA PRO A 439 19.35 -6.51 -9.79
C PRO A 439 20.36 -7.02 -10.83
N PHE A 440 21.43 -6.27 -11.12
CA PHE A 440 22.47 -6.63 -12.08
C PHE A 440 23.80 -7.03 -11.43
N ASN A 441 23.86 -7.12 -10.10
CA ASN A 441 25.06 -7.65 -9.47
C ASN A 441 25.25 -9.13 -9.83
N ASN A 442 26.50 -9.49 -10.09
CA ASN A 442 26.92 -10.80 -10.57
C ASN A 442 28.00 -11.42 -9.66
N HIS A 443 28.20 -10.85 -8.47
CA HIS A 443 29.23 -11.23 -7.50
C HIS A 443 28.60 -11.81 -6.22
N SER A 444 29.39 -12.62 -5.52
CA SER A 444 29.03 -13.18 -4.21
C SER A 444 28.84 -12.08 -3.15
N ILE A 445 28.11 -12.39 -2.08
CA ILE A 445 27.88 -11.48 -0.95
C ILE A 445 29.08 -11.52 -0.03
N ILE A 446 29.75 -10.39 0.15
CA ILE A 446 30.91 -10.30 1.03
C ILE A 446 30.42 -9.99 2.46
N ILE A 447 31.14 -10.50 3.46
CA ILE A 447 30.80 -10.26 4.88
C ILE A 447 30.75 -8.76 5.19
N ASP A 448 29.78 -8.36 6.01
CA ASP A 448 29.57 -6.96 6.43
C ASP A 448 29.31 -5.96 5.29
N THR A 449 28.95 -6.45 4.09
CA THR A 449 28.58 -5.61 2.94
C THR A 449 27.08 -5.39 2.78
N ILE A 450 26.26 -5.75 3.76
CA ILE A 450 24.84 -5.40 3.76
C ILE A 450 24.52 -4.71 5.08
N PRO A 451 23.95 -3.49 5.09
CA PRO A 451 23.62 -2.81 6.33
C PRO A 451 22.65 -3.66 7.18
N PRO A 452 22.82 -3.70 8.50
CA PRO A 452 21.93 -4.44 9.41
C PRO A 452 20.50 -3.83 9.51
N THR A 453 20.24 -2.73 8.81
CA THR A 453 18.91 -2.14 8.67
C THR A 453 18.13 -2.70 7.47
N VAL A 454 18.81 -3.37 6.53
CA VAL A 454 18.16 -3.92 5.33
C VAL A 454 17.23 -5.04 5.72
N LYS A 455 15.98 -4.93 5.27
CA LYS A 455 14.94 -5.95 5.41
C LYS A 455 14.66 -6.67 4.09
N TYR A 456 14.75 -5.90 2.99
CA TYR A 456 14.46 -6.34 1.63
C TYR A 456 15.71 -6.23 0.76
N LEU A 457 16.14 -7.36 0.18
CA LEU A 457 17.33 -7.42 -0.67
C LEU A 457 17.02 -8.05 -2.03
N ALA A 458 17.33 -7.35 -3.12
CA ALA A 458 17.43 -7.94 -4.45
C ALA A 458 18.90 -7.94 -4.88
N TRP A 459 19.52 -9.11 -5.07
CA TRP A 459 20.98 -9.23 -5.22
C TRP A 459 21.48 -9.48 -6.65
N GLY A 460 20.57 -9.66 -7.61
CA GLY A 460 20.94 -9.97 -9.00
C GLY A 460 21.20 -11.45 -9.21
N LYS A 461 22.33 -11.84 -9.81
CA LYS A 461 22.63 -13.22 -10.22
C LYS A 461 23.76 -13.85 -9.40
N LEU A 462 23.43 -14.94 -8.69
CA LEU A 462 24.39 -15.84 -8.06
C LEU A 462 24.70 -16.99 -9.02
N LYS A 463 25.96 -17.09 -9.46
CA LYS A 463 26.35 -17.90 -10.65
C LYS A 463 26.52 -19.38 -10.37
N ASP A 464 26.86 -19.76 -9.15
CA ASP A 464 27.21 -21.12 -8.73
C ASP A 464 26.87 -21.34 -7.24
N LEU A 465 27.05 -22.56 -6.75
CA LEU A 465 26.75 -22.90 -5.34
C LEU A 465 27.67 -22.18 -4.35
N GLU A 466 28.91 -21.87 -4.71
CA GLU A 466 29.82 -21.10 -3.84
C GLU A 466 29.28 -19.68 -3.60
N ALA A 467 28.75 -19.05 -4.65
CA ALA A 467 28.04 -17.78 -4.54
C ALA A 467 26.76 -17.92 -3.69
N ILE A 468 26.01 -19.01 -3.82
CA ILE A 468 24.83 -19.29 -2.96
C ILE A 468 25.24 -19.43 -1.48
N GLU A 469 26.36 -20.07 -1.17
CA GLU A 469 26.84 -20.22 0.22
C GLU A 469 27.15 -18.87 0.91
N THR A 470 27.38 -17.82 0.13
CA THR A 470 27.60 -16.48 0.69
C THR A 470 26.36 -15.81 1.25
N LEU A 471 25.16 -16.37 1.02
CA LEU A 471 23.93 -15.90 1.66
C LEU A 471 24.01 -15.91 3.20
N LYS A 472 24.85 -16.77 3.80
CA LYS A 472 25.12 -16.80 5.25
C LYS A 472 25.73 -15.49 5.80
N ASN A 473 26.28 -14.66 4.93
CA ASN A 473 26.87 -13.36 5.28
C ASN A 473 25.82 -12.25 5.43
N LEU A 474 24.54 -12.53 5.11
CA LEU A 474 23.45 -11.57 5.26
C LEU A 474 23.15 -11.29 6.75
N PRO A 475 22.87 -10.03 7.12
CA PRO A 475 22.43 -9.73 8.47
C PRO A 475 21.05 -10.34 8.74
N PRO A 476 20.75 -10.70 10.00
CA PRO A 476 19.48 -11.34 10.38
C PRO A 476 18.25 -10.44 10.19
N SER A 477 18.47 -9.15 9.91
CA SER A 477 17.42 -8.19 9.55
C SER A 477 16.78 -8.50 8.19
N VAL A 478 17.51 -9.14 7.27
CA VAL A 478 17.03 -9.49 5.93
C VAL A 478 16.05 -10.65 6.05
N ASN A 479 14.80 -10.41 5.66
CA ASN A 479 13.71 -11.39 5.74
C ASN A 479 13.00 -11.63 4.40
N ASP A 480 13.16 -10.73 3.43
CA ASP A 480 12.70 -10.85 2.05
C ASP A 480 13.91 -10.76 1.11
N LEU A 481 14.17 -11.83 0.36
CA LEU A 481 15.31 -11.95 -0.53
C LEU A 481 14.88 -12.37 -1.94
N THR A 482 15.43 -11.69 -2.94
CA THR A 482 15.27 -12.00 -4.36
C THR A 482 16.61 -12.11 -5.06
N PHE A 483 16.82 -13.19 -5.82
CA PHE A 483 17.94 -13.32 -6.73
C PHE A 483 17.61 -14.21 -7.93
N SER A 484 18.55 -14.31 -8.86
CA SER A 484 18.52 -15.23 -9.99
C SER A 484 19.76 -16.13 -9.98
N CYS A 485 19.64 -17.32 -10.55
CA CYS A 485 20.76 -18.23 -10.71
C CYS A 485 20.53 -19.13 -11.93
N PRO A 486 21.57 -19.75 -12.50
CA PRO A 486 21.39 -20.77 -13.52
C PRO A 486 20.44 -21.89 -13.06
N PRO A 487 19.66 -22.51 -13.97
CA PRO A 487 18.72 -23.58 -13.61
C PRO A 487 19.39 -24.78 -12.91
N ASP A 488 20.60 -25.16 -13.32
CA ASP A 488 21.36 -26.26 -12.73
C ASP A 488 21.86 -25.96 -11.30
N VAL A 489 22.05 -24.68 -10.97
CA VAL A 489 22.34 -24.21 -9.61
C VAL A 489 21.06 -24.23 -8.78
N PHE A 490 19.97 -23.70 -9.34
CA PHE A 490 18.65 -23.69 -8.70
C PHE A 490 18.23 -25.09 -8.24
N ASP A 491 18.46 -26.09 -9.10
CA ASP A 491 18.15 -27.49 -8.85
C ASP A 491 18.87 -28.11 -7.64
N LYS A 492 19.96 -27.50 -7.18
CA LYS A 492 20.83 -27.99 -6.11
C LYS A 492 20.70 -27.18 -4.82
N ILE A 493 19.91 -26.11 -4.79
CA ILE A 493 19.74 -25.28 -3.59
C ILE A 493 18.89 -26.05 -2.57
N GLN A 494 19.37 -26.12 -1.33
CA GLN A 494 18.71 -26.74 -0.19
C GLN A 494 18.47 -25.69 0.90
N ARG A 495 17.59 -26.00 1.86
CA ARG A 495 17.25 -25.08 2.97
C ARG A 495 18.48 -24.61 3.77
N LYS A 496 19.49 -25.47 3.92
CA LYS A 496 20.74 -25.15 4.63
C LYS A 496 21.55 -24.00 4.02
N HIS A 497 21.32 -23.68 2.74
CA HIS A 497 22.01 -22.58 2.07
C HIS A 497 21.37 -21.22 2.35
N ILE A 498 20.14 -21.19 2.89
CA ILE A 498 19.39 -19.95 3.11
C ILE A 498 19.41 -19.60 4.62
N PRO A 499 19.70 -18.34 5.01
CA PRO A 499 19.59 -17.89 6.39
C PRO A 499 18.20 -18.11 7.00
N ASP A 500 18.14 -18.41 8.30
CA ASP A 500 16.89 -18.66 9.02
C ASP A 500 15.99 -17.43 9.20
N SER A 501 16.54 -16.24 8.99
CA SER A 501 15.75 -15.01 8.96
C SER A 501 14.81 -14.94 7.76
N ILE A 502 15.07 -15.72 6.71
CA ILE A 502 14.34 -15.71 5.45
C ILE A 502 13.31 -16.84 5.45
N SER A 503 12.05 -16.45 5.31
CA SER A 503 10.92 -17.39 5.27
C SER A 503 10.27 -17.50 3.90
N ILE A 504 10.42 -16.47 3.07
CA ILE A 504 9.96 -16.44 1.69
C ILE A 504 11.13 -15.94 0.86
N ILE A 505 11.47 -16.69 -0.18
CA ILE A 505 12.55 -16.34 -1.08
C ILE A 505 12.07 -16.39 -2.52
N ILE A 506 12.57 -15.47 -3.33
CA ILE A 506 12.29 -15.43 -4.76
C ILE A 506 13.55 -15.77 -5.53
N ILE A 507 13.53 -16.89 -6.26
CA ILE A 507 14.64 -17.35 -7.09
C ILE A 507 14.14 -17.54 -8.50
N ASN A 508 14.75 -16.88 -9.49
CA ASN A 508 14.32 -17.01 -10.90
C ASN A 508 12.83 -16.72 -11.12
N GLN A 509 12.27 -15.78 -10.34
CA GLN A 509 10.83 -15.45 -10.33
C GLN A 509 9.92 -16.51 -9.70
N HIS A 510 10.47 -17.61 -9.16
CA HIS A 510 9.73 -18.57 -8.35
C HIS A 510 9.65 -18.12 -6.91
N VAL A 511 8.45 -18.21 -6.31
CA VAL A 511 8.23 -17.90 -4.90
C VAL A 511 8.26 -19.19 -4.10
N ILE A 512 9.19 -19.25 -3.14
CA ILE A 512 9.48 -20.47 -2.36
C ILE A 512 9.22 -20.16 -0.89
N GLU A 513 8.36 -20.96 -0.28
CA GLU A 513 8.17 -20.94 1.17
C GLU A 513 9.24 -21.80 1.83
N LEU A 514 9.87 -21.26 2.86
CA LEU A 514 10.87 -21.95 3.64
C LEU A 514 10.25 -22.33 4.98
N LYS A 515 9.79 -23.58 5.11
CA LYS A 515 9.27 -24.09 6.39
C LYS A 515 10.45 -24.45 7.29
N ASN A 516 10.37 -24.09 8.57
CA ASN A 516 11.39 -24.45 9.57
C ASN A 516 11.49 -25.97 9.79
N SER A 517 10.43 -26.73 9.44
CA SER A 517 10.35 -28.18 9.62
C SER A 517 10.90 -28.99 8.45
N ASP A 518 11.29 -28.37 7.35
CA ASP A 518 11.78 -29.11 6.19
C ASP A 518 13.17 -29.65 6.49
N ASN A 519 13.33 -30.98 6.35
CA ASN A 519 14.64 -31.63 6.42
C ASN A 519 15.64 -30.80 5.62
N SER A 520 16.79 -30.47 6.21
CA SER A 520 17.83 -29.64 5.58
C SER A 520 18.35 -30.15 4.23
N GLU A 521 17.92 -31.34 3.81
CA GLU A 521 18.28 -32.05 2.59
C GLU A 521 17.28 -31.88 1.43
N THR A 522 16.06 -31.36 1.65
CA THR A 522 15.10 -31.15 0.56
C THR A 522 15.55 -30.02 -0.36
N TYR A 523 15.42 -30.24 -1.67
CA TYR A 523 15.71 -29.20 -2.65
C TYR A 523 14.62 -28.12 -2.60
N LEU A 524 15.01 -26.86 -2.63
CA LEU A 524 14.07 -25.74 -2.56
C LEU A 524 13.05 -25.75 -3.71
N LYS A 525 13.43 -26.30 -4.86
CA LYS A 525 12.52 -26.46 -6.00
C LYS A 525 11.28 -27.30 -5.69
N ASP A 526 11.38 -28.21 -4.71
CA ASP A 526 10.28 -29.07 -4.30
C ASP A 526 9.26 -28.30 -3.43
N ASN A 527 9.72 -27.17 -2.86
CA ASN A 527 8.94 -26.24 -2.04
C ASN A 527 8.46 -25.01 -2.84
N ILE A 528 8.54 -25.06 -4.17
CA ILE A 528 7.99 -23.99 -5.01
C ILE A 528 6.50 -23.88 -4.74
N VAL A 529 6.12 -22.72 -4.20
CA VAL A 529 4.72 -22.32 -4.08
C VAL A 529 4.26 -21.68 -5.38
N CYS A 530 5.17 -21.06 -6.14
CA CYS A 530 4.91 -20.46 -7.45
C CYS A 530 6.07 -20.57 -8.43
#